data_AF-A0A7S0SYH6-F1
#
_entry.id   AF-A0A7S0SYH6-F1
#
_cell.length_a   1.000
_cell.length_b   1.000
_cell.length_c   1.000
_cell.angle_alpha   90.00
_cell.angle_beta   90.00
_cell.angle_gamma   90.00
#
_symmetry.space_group_name_H-M   'P 1'
#
loop_
_entity.id
_entity.type
_entity.pdbx_description
1 polymer ?
#
loop_
_entity_poly.entity_id
_entity_poly.type
_entity_poly.pdbx_seq_one_letter_code
_entity_poly.pdbx_strand_id
1 'polypeptide(L)'
;DLCADVFLLRRHRAVTSRLDDIREGTASRLLTTAWTTHYGSFLRGVSWTLLTLQELRDVAEGLGGAALASVCALKAEDYGSWGGGMPDLLLWRPASSTPASPRGEVAVIGDQA
;
A
#
# COMPACT_ATOMS: atom_id res chain seq x y z
N ASP A 1 -14.21 -16.99 3.70
CA ASP A 1 -14.40 -16.29 4.99
C ASP A 1 -13.81 -14.88 5.01
N LEU A 2 -13.28 -14.33 3.91
CA LEU A 2 -12.62 -13.01 3.88
C LEU A 2 -13.43 -11.84 4.47
N CYS A 3 -14.76 -11.88 4.35
CA CYS A 3 -15.67 -10.86 4.90
C CYS A 3 -16.28 -11.27 6.25
N ALA A 4 -15.69 -12.25 6.94
CA ALA A 4 -16.15 -12.72 8.25
C ALA A 4 -15.07 -12.47 9.31
N ASP A 5 -15.50 -12.10 10.51
CA ASP A 5 -14.63 -11.75 11.65
C ASP A 5 -13.65 -12.88 12.04
N VAL A 6 -13.96 -14.11 11.64
CA VAL A 6 -13.13 -15.29 11.89
C VAL A 6 -11.91 -15.40 10.96
N PHE A 7 -11.83 -14.61 9.88
CA PHE A 7 -10.75 -14.68 8.89
C PHE A 7 -9.39 -14.43 9.52
N LEU A 8 -9.25 -13.29 10.21
CA LEU A 8 -8.01 -12.91 10.88
C LEU A 8 -7.73 -13.84 12.05
N LEU A 9 -8.75 -14.21 12.83
CA LEU A 9 -8.59 -15.12 13.96
C LEU A 9 -7.94 -16.46 13.54
N ARG A 10 -8.37 -17.04 12.42
CA ARG A 10 -7.82 -18.31 11.91
C ARG A 10 -6.44 -18.18 11.27
N ARG A 11 -6.06 -16.98 10.82
CA ARG A 11 -4.82 -16.74 10.07
C ARG A 11 -3.86 -15.78 10.77
N HIS A 12 -4.11 -15.44 12.03
CA HIS A 12 -3.42 -14.39 12.77
C HIS A 12 -1.90 -14.51 12.61
N ARG A 13 -1.32 -15.69 12.91
CA ARG A 13 0.13 -15.91 12.80
C ARG A 13 0.67 -15.64 11.39
N ALA A 14 0.00 -16.15 10.36
CA ALA A 14 0.42 -15.98 8.98
C ALA A 14 0.30 -14.52 8.53
N VAL A 15 -0.77 -13.83 8.94
CA VAL A 15 -0.99 -12.41 8.65
C VAL A 15 0.07 -11.57 9.36
N THR A 16 0.26 -11.72 10.68
CA THR A 16 1.24 -10.95 11.45
C THR A 16 2.65 -11.13 10.89
N SER A 17 3.08 -12.37 10.62
CA SER A 17 4.39 -12.63 10.00
C SER A 17 4.56 -11.91 8.67
N ARG A 18 3.52 -11.89 7.83
CA ARG A 18 3.57 -11.17 6.54
C ARG A 18 3.59 -9.65 6.71
N LEU A 19 2.91 -9.12 7.74
CA LEU A 19 2.95 -7.70 8.05
C LEU A 19 4.36 -7.28 8.50
N ASP A 20 5.04 -8.12 9.27
CA ASP A 20 6.42 -7.86 9.70
C ASP A 20 7.39 -7.88 8.51
N ASP A 21 7.27 -8.86 7.60
CA ASP A 21 8.02 -8.88 6.34
C ASP A 21 7.85 -7.57 5.55
N ILE A 22 6.63 -7.03 5.51
CA ILE A 22 6.32 -5.78 4.80
C ILE A 22 6.95 -4.58 5.51
N ARG A 23 6.91 -4.54 6.85
CA ARG A 23 7.56 -3.47 7.66
C ARG A 23 9.06 -3.42 7.44
N GLU A 24 9.69 -4.58 7.27
CA GLU A 24 11.11 -4.72 6.97
C GLU A 24 11.50 -4.36 5.52
N GLY A 25 10.53 -3.93 4.70
CA GLY A 25 10.79 -3.43 3.34
C GLY A 25 10.83 -4.53 2.28
N THR A 26 10.30 -5.73 2.56
CA THR A 26 10.28 -6.81 1.56
C THR A 26 9.10 -6.73 0.58
N ALA A 27 8.27 -5.68 0.66
CA ALA A 27 7.06 -5.49 -0.14
C ALA A 27 7.29 -5.64 -1.65
N SER A 28 8.34 -5.01 -2.21
CA SER A 28 8.66 -5.10 -3.65
C SER A 28 8.95 -6.54 -4.09
N ARG A 29 9.63 -7.33 -3.26
CA ARG A 29 9.90 -8.75 -3.51
C ARG A 29 8.61 -9.56 -3.45
N LEU A 30 7.80 -9.34 -2.43
CA LEU A 30 6.52 -10.03 -2.25
C LEU A 30 5.56 -9.76 -3.42
N LEU A 31 5.49 -8.52 -3.90
CA LEU A 31 4.71 -8.14 -5.08
C LEU A 31 5.19 -8.86 -6.33
N THR A 32 6.51 -8.90 -6.55
CA THR A 32 7.10 -9.60 -7.70
C THR A 32 6.74 -11.07 -7.68
N THR A 33 6.94 -11.75 -6.54
CA THR A 33 6.57 -13.17 -6.39
C THR A 33 5.08 -13.38 -6.63
N ALA A 34 4.21 -12.63 -5.95
CA ALA A 34 2.76 -12.76 -6.09
C ALA A 34 2.28 -12.53 -7.53
N TRP A 35 2.84 -11.53 -8.22
CA TRP A 35 2.55 -11.25 -9.61
C TRP A 35 2.96 -12.43 -10.50
N THR A 36 4.20 -12.89 -10.40
CA THR A 36 4.67 -14.02 -11.24
C THR A 36 3.88 -15.31 -11.02
N THR A 37 3.41 -15.58 -9.81
CA THR A 37 2.67 -16.79 -9.48
C THR A 37 1.20 -16.73 -9.88
N HIS A 38 0.57 -15.55 -9.84
CA HIS A 38 -0.88 -15.42 -9.91
C HIS A 38 -1.42 -14.53 -11.02
N TYR A 39 -0.56 -13.89 -11.83
CA TYR A 39 -1.00 -12.98 -12.88
C TYR A 39 -2.08 -13.59 -13.77
N GLY A 40 -3.18 -12.85 -13.99
CA GLY A 40 -4.34 -13.30 -14.76
C GLY A 40 -5.35 -14.17 -13.99
N SER A 41 -5.08 -14.53 -12.74
CA SER A 41 -6.03 -15.27 -11.90
C SER A 41 -7.15 -14.38 -11.37
N PHE A 42 -8.37 -14.93 -11.23
CA PHE A 42 -9.48 -14.19 -10.62
C PHE A 42 -9.35 -14.19 -9.09
N LEU A 43 -8.66 -13.20 -8.54
CA LEU A 43 -8.48 -12.98 -7.11
C LEU A 43 -9.35 -11.81 -6.64
N ARG A 44 -10.12 -12.02 -5.57
CA ARG A 44 -10.90 -10.95 -4.95
C ARG A 44 -9.95 -9.87 -4.42
N GLY A 45 -10.23 -8.61 -4.78
CA GLY A 45 -9.44 -7.45 -4.33
C GLY A 45 -8.22 -7.12 -5.19
N VAL A 46 -8.02 -7.85 -6.30
CA VAL A 46 -6.91 -7.60 -7.22
C VAL A 46 -7.47 -7.22 -8.59
N SER A 47 -6.93 -6.14 -9.15
CA SER A 47 -7.12 -5.80 -10.56
C SER A 47 -5.78 -5.78 -11.26
N TRP A 48 -5.61 -6.65 -12.25
CA TRP A 48 -4.37 -6.77 -13.02
C TRP A 48 -4.20 -5.68 -14.08
N THR A 49 -5.24 -4.89 -14.33
CA THR A 49 -5.28 -3.89 -15.42
C THR A 49 -5.16 -2.45 -14.92
N LEU A 50 -5.28 -2.20 -13.61
CA LEU A 50 -5.20 -0.85 -13.05
C LEU A 50 -3.77 -0.32 -13.02
N LEU A 51 -2.80 -1.16 -12.62
CA LEU A 51 -1.39 -0.80 -12.47
C LEU A 51 -0.52 -1.94 -12.96
N THR A 52 0.63 -1.59 -13.54
CA THR A 52 1.70 -2.52 -13.87
C THR A 52 2.45 -2.97 -12.62
N LEU A 53 3.21 -4.08 -12.73
CA LEU A 53 4.07 -4.54 -11.64
C LEU A 53 5.09 -3.47 -11.22
N GLN A 54 5.62 -2.71 -12.16
CA GLN A 54 6.60 -1.65 -11.85
C GLN A 54 5.94 -0.53 -11.04
N GLU A 55 4.78 -0.04 -11.48
CA GLU A 55 4.04 1.01 -10.76
C GLU A 55 3.65 0.55 -9.35
N LEU A 56 3.21 -0.70 -9.19
CA LEU A 56 2.88 -1.25 -7.87
C LEU A 56 4.09 -1.26 -6.92
N ARG A 57 5.28 -1.57 -7.44
CA ARG A 57 6.52 -1.53 -6.66
C ARG A 57 6.90 -0.10 -6.30
N ASP A 58 6.80 0.83 -7.24
CA ASP A 58 7.08 2.24 -7.00
C ASP A 58 6.12 2.84 -5.96
N VAL A 59 4.83 2.46 -6.00
CA VAL A 59 3.84 2.82 -4.98
C VAL A 59 4.22 2.24 -3.62
N ALA A 60 4.59 0.95 -3.56
CA ALA A 60 4.96 0.30 -2.31
C ALA A 60 6.22 0.92 -1.68
N GLU A 61 7.20 1.28 -2.50
CA GLU A 61 8.41 1.99 -2.07
C GLU A 61 8.09 3.41 -1.62
N GLY A 62 7.21 4.12 -2.34
CA GLY A 62 6.79 5.48 -2.00
C GLY A 62 5.95 5.58 -0.72
N LEU A 63 5.11 4.57 -0.43
CA LEU A 63 4.35 4.46 0.82
C LEU A 63 5.24 4.06 2.00
N GLY A 64 6.24 3.22 1.74
CA GLY A 64 7.10 2.63 2.76
C GLY A 64 6.44 1.45 3.51
N GLY A 65 7.28 0.60 4.09
CA GLY A 65 6.85 -0.66 4.71
C GLY A 65 5.87 -0.49 5.87
N ALA A 66 6.10 0.50 6.75
CA ALA A 66 5.25 0.72 7.92
C ALA A 66 3.82 1.13 7.54
N ALA A 67 3.66 2.10 6.63
CA ALA A 67 2.34 2.54 6.19
C ALA A 67 1.60 1.44 5.43
N LEU A 68 2.30 0.72 4.54
CA LEU A 68 1.74 -0.39 3.79
C LEU A 68 1.26 -1.51 4.72
N ALA A 69 2.06 -1.89 5.72
CA ALA A 69 1.67 -2.89 6.71
C ALA A 69 0.43 -2.47 7.50
N SER A 70 0.32 -1.20 7.90
CA SER A 70 -0.88 -0.70 8.59
C SER A 70 -2.13 -0.81 7.71
N VAL A 71 -2.07 -0.41 6.43
CA VAL A 71 -3.20 -0.55 5.50
C VAL A 71 -3.59 -2.02 5.32
N CYS A 72 -2.60 -2.91 5.17
CA CYS A 72 -2.85 -4.35 5.06
C CYS A 72 -3.47 -4.95 6.32
N ALA A 73 -3.07 -4.48 7.51
CA ALA A 73 -3.64 -4.93 8.78
C ALA A 73 -5.13 -4.58 8.88
N LEU A 74 -5.48 -3.33 8.58
CA LEU A 74 -6.87 -2.86 8.58
C LEU A 74 -7.74 -3.64 7.58
N LYS A 75 -7.21 -3.92 6.39
CA LYS A 75 -7.87 -4.76 5.39
C LYS A 75 -8.04 -6.22 5.81
N ALA A 76 -7.13 -6.75 6.63
CA ALA A 76 -7.21 -8.12 7.13
C ALA A 76 -8.18 -8.26 8.31
N GLU A 77 -8.33 -7.21 9.12
CA GLU A 77 -9.29 -7.13 10.24
C GLU A 77 -10.73 -7.10 9.74
N ASP A 78 -11.05 -6.20 8.80
CA ASP A 78 -12.40 -6.10 8.25
C ASP A 78 -12.38 -5.69 6.78
N TYR A 79 -12.21 -6.68 5.91
CA TYR A 79 -12.18 -6.46 4.47
C TYR A 79 -13.47 -5.82 3.92
N GLY A 80 -14.62 -6.11 4.54
CA GLY A 80 -15.93 -5.64 4.10
C GLY A 80 -16.15 -4.16 4.39
N SER A 81 -15.88 -3.73 5.62
CA SER A 81 -16.11 -2.35 6.05
C SER A 81 -15.03 -1.39 5.58
N TRP A 82 -13.80 -1.84 5.38
CA TRP A 82 -12.73 -1.03 4.79
C TRP A 82 -12.83 -0.90 3.27
N GLY A 83 -13.85 -1.50 2.63
CA GLY A 83 -14.11 -1.35 1.21
C GLY A 83 -14.55 0.07 0.81
N GLY A 84 -15.21 0.80 1.71
CA GLY A 84 -15.66 2.18 1.52
C GLY A 84 -14.83 3.18 2.35
N GLY A 85 -14.60 4.38 1.82
CA GLY A 85 -13.87 5.45 2.51
C GLY A 85 -12.37 5.54 2.22
N MET A 86 -11.82 4.65 1.37
CA MET A 86 -10.52 4.86 0.76
C MET A 86 -10.60 6.11 -0.16
N PRO A 87 -9.61 7.02 -0.14
CA PRO A 87 -9.58 8.12 -1.10
C PRO A 87 -9.62 7.59 -2.54
N ASP A 88 -10.27 8.34 -3.42
CA ASP A 88 -10.39 8.06 -4.86
C ASP A 88 -9.04 8.14 -5.59
N LEU A 89 -8.12 8.98 -5.08
CA LEU A 89 -6.81 9.22 -5.65
C LEU A 89 -5.68 8.88 -4.67
N LEU A 90 -4.69 8.13 -5.15
CA LEU A 90 -3.41 7.93 -4.50
C LEU A 90 -2.31 8.60 -5.34
N LEU A 91 -1.76 9.70 -4.86
CA LEU A 91 -0.63 10.39 -5.50
C LEU A 91 0.67 9.95 -4.83
N TRP A 92 1.62 9.44 -5.62
CA TRP A 92 2.96 9.11 -5.15
C TRP A 92 4.02 9.72 -6.07
N ARG A 93 5.23 9.91 -5.55
CA ARG A 93 6.40 10.34 -6.34
C ARG A 93 7.36 9.16 -6.48
N PRO A 94 7.70 8.73 -7.71
CA PRO A 94 8.72 7.71 -7.92
C PRO A 94 10.08 8.17 -7.38
N ALA A 95 10.87 7.24 -6.82
CA ALA A 95 12.21 7.56 -6.31
C ALA A 95 13.17 8.08 -7.40
N SER A 96 12.89 7.79 -8.67
CA SER A 96 13.62 8.33 -9.83
C SER A 96 13.31 9.80 -10.14
N SER A 97 12.28 10.38 -9.52
CA SER A 97 12.02 11.81 -9.62
C SER A 97 12.96 12.56 -8.68
N THR A 98 14.18 12.84 -9.15
CA THR A 98 15.09 13.75 -8.46
C THR A 98 14.32 15.04 -8.13
N PRO A 99 14.15 15.40 -6.85
CA PRO A 99 13.63 16.71 -6.53
C PRO A 99 14.72 17.73 -6.91
N ALA A 100 14.51 18.41 -8.03
CA ALA A 100 15.20 19.67 -8.26
C ALA A 100 14.74 20.64 -7.16
N SER A 101 15.60 20.79 -6.14
CA SER A 101 15.54 21.77 -5.05
C SER A 101 14.78 21.35 -3.76
N PRO A 102 15.41 21.47 -2.58
CA PRO A 102 14.71 21.47 -1.32
C PRO A 102 14.12 22.87 -1.10
N ARG A 103 12.80 23.02 -1.13
CA ARG A 103 12.15 24.25 -0.63
C ARG A 103 11.15 23.90 0.45
N GLY A 104 11.66 23.88 1.68
CA GLY A 104 10.90 24.50 2.76
C GLY A 104 10.82 25.99 2.45
N GLU A 105 9.64 26.47 2.08
CA GLU A 105 9.33 27.89 2.02
C GLU A 105 7.99 28.09 2.72
N VAL A 106 8.05 28.55 3.97
CA VAL A 106 6.90 29.15 4.64
C VAL A 106 6.98 30.64 4.31
N ALA A 107 6.29 31.07 3.26
CA ALA A 107 6.12 32.49 3.01
C ALA A 107 5.06 33.02 3.98
N VAL A 108 5.52 33.63 5.08
CA VAL A 108 4.68 34.50 5.89
C VAL A 108 4.39 35.73 5.03
N ILE A 109 3.17 35.83 4.52
CA ILE A 109 2.70 37.05 3.87
C ILE A 109 2.43 38.04 5.00
N GLY A 110 3.39 38.91 5.25
CA GLY A 110 3.23 40.07 6.12
C GLY A 110 2.21 41.01 5.50
N ASP A 111 1.08 41.17 6.18
CA ASP A 111 0.08 42.19 5.87
C ASP A 111 0.65 43.56 6.23
N GLN A 112 0.74 44.46 5.25
CA GLN A 112 1.03 45.88 5.44
C GLN A 112 -0.01 46.65 4.64
N ALA A 113 -1.06 47.10 5.33
CA ALA A 113 -1.80 48.33 5.05
C ALA A 113 -2.43 48.83 6.35
#